data_AF-A0A0W1D7W7-F1
#
_entry.id   AF-A0A0W1D7W7-F1
#
_cell.length_a   1.000
_cell.length_b   1.000
_cell.length_c   1.000
_cell.angle_alpha   90.00
_cell.angle_beta   90.00
_cell.angle_gamma   90.00
#
_symmetry.space_group_name_H-M   'P 1'
#
loop_
_entity.id
_entity.type
_entity.pdbx_description
1 polymer ?
#
loop_
_entity_poly.entity_id
_entity_poly.type
_entity_poly.pdbx_seq_one_letter_code
_entity_poly.pdbx_strand_id
1 'polypeptide(L)'
;MDTRPALTPEEFEERASYVDSGWWLTGEGLIHTPSVMNVPGWNLYGHPGNQQLTEAQRVLMMWSDLVGQVANGGFEQFISNYEKALALAYRLIAQLDWPELFERFDPAFREQAGDPANPQSVASELWEWDDEAGANRNHMLDSLTRSKTRWRPWARRRERALYDQLSDTILQTLYNEAVSNGEIKPVEKPPVEYETPPCVAADAFDTWFYLDSTRQKSQHYVGSYIRAHRDQLCRIDG
;
A
#
# COMPACT_ATOMS: atom_id res chain seq x y z
N MET A 1 25.97 8.11 13.44
CA MET A 1 26.44 8.90 12.30
C MET A 1 25.69 10.22 12.34
N ASP A 2 26.30 11.36 12.04
CA ASP A 2 25.55 12.62 11.95
C ASP A 2 25.01 12.76 10.53
N THR A 3 23.68 12.69 10.39
CA THR A 3 22.96 12.74 9.11
C THR A 3 22.55 14.17 8.74
N ARG A 4 22.85 15.15 9.58
CA ARG A 4 22.45 16.54 9.37
C ARG A 4 23.38 17.23 8.36
N PRO A 5 22.86 17.73 7.22
CA PRO A 5 23.63 18.58 6.32
C PRO A 5 24.17 19.81 7.05
N ALA A 6 25.37 20.24 6.69
CA ALA A 6 25.92 21.53 7.09
C ALA A 6 25.41 22.59 6.11
N LEU A 7 24.80 23.65 6.63
CA LEU A 7 24.15 24.72 5.86
C LEU A 7 24.48 26.08 6.44
N THR A 8 24.50 27.12 5.61
CA THR A 8 24.42 28.50 6.11
C THR A 8 22.99 28.83 6.57
N PRO A 9 22.79 29.90 7.36
CA PRO A 9 21.46 30.39 7.68
C PRO A 9 20.58 30.65 6.45
N GLU A 10 21.16 31.21 5.38
CA GLU A 10 20.46 31.53 4.14
C GLU A 10 20.05 30.25 3.39
N GLU A 11 20.96 29.27 3.28
CA GLU A 11 20.65 27.97 2.67
C GLU A 11 19.56 27.22 3.45
N PHE A 12 19.55 27.34 4.78
CA PHE A 12 18.49 26.77 5.59
C PHE A 12 17.15 27.43 5.29
N GLU A 13 17.05 28.77 5.29
CA GLU A 13 15.77 29.45 5.04
C GLU A 13 15.25 29.23 3.62
N GLU A 14 16.16 29.13 2.62
CA GLU A 14 15.82 28.75 1.26
C GLU A 14 15.16 27.36 1.23
N ARG A 15 15.81 26.35 1.83
CA ARG A 15 15.30 24.97 1.88
C ARG A 15 14.04 24.84 2.74
N ALA A 16 13.93 25.59 3.83
CA ALA A 16 12.79 25.56 4.74
C ALA A 16 11.54 26.19 4.14
N SER A 17 11.70 27.01 3.11
CA SER A 17 10.60 27.69 2.41
C SER A 17 10.38 27.15 1.00
N TYR A 18 11.22 26.22 0.53
CA TYR A 18 11.18 25.69 -0.82
C TYR A 18 9.95 24.81 -1.05
N VAL A 19 9.19 25.17 -2.09
CA VAL A 19 8.07 24.39 -2.62
C VAL A 19 8.44 24.10 -4.07
N ASP A 20 8.68 22.84 -4.42
CA ASP A 20 8.86 22.47 -5.83
C ASP A 20 7.54 22.78 -6.59
N SER A 21 7.63 22.81 -7.91
CA SER A 21 6.56 22.96 -8.91
C SER A 21 5.28 22.13 -8.70
N GLY A 22 5.20 21.31 -7.64
CA GLY A 22 4.03 20.58 -7.14
C GLY A 22 3.49 21.04 -5.76
N TRP A 23 3.33 22.35 -5.53
CA TRP A 23 2.44 23.04 -4.54
C TRP A 23 2.58 22.73 -3.02
N TRP A 24 3.10 21.58 -2.60
CA TRP A 24 3.28 21.19 -1.20
C TRP A 24 4.65 21.59 -0.65
N LEU A 25 4.69 22.08 0.59
CA LEU A 25 5.94 22.14 1.34
C LEU A 25 6.21 20.77 1.97
N THR A 26 7.22 20.06 1.47
CA THR A 26 7.60 18.71 1.94
C THR A 26 8.88 18.70 2.78
N GLY A 27 9.74 19.70 2.62
CA GLY A 27 11.05 19.75 3.27
C GLY A 27 12.10 18.84 2.61
N GLU A 28 11.88 18.42 1.36
CA GLU A 28 12.76 17.50 0.62
C GLU A 28 14.22 17.96 0.59
N GLY A 29 14.49 19.27 0.49
CA GLY A 29 15.85 19.82 0.51
C GLY A 29 16.64 19.56 1.81
N LEU A 30 15.97 19.10 2.87
CA LEU A 30 16.56 18.77 4.17
C LEU A 30 16.70 17.26 4.42
N ILE A 31 15.96 16.43 3.66
CA ILE A 31 15.94 14.96 3.80
C ILE A 31 16.55 14.23 2.60
N HIS A 32 16.47 14.77 1.39
CA HIS A 32 17.12 14.24 0.19
C HIS A 32 18.51 14.85 -0.02
N THR A 33 19.34 14.76 1.02
CA THR A 33 20.73 15.23 0.98
C THR A 33 21.70 14.06 0.97
N PRO A 34 22.93 14.22 0.44
CA PRO A 34 23.93 13.14 0.47
C PRO A 34 24.19 12.58 1.88
N SER A 35 24.12 13.43 2.91
CA SER A 35 24.27 13.07 4.33
C SER A 35 23.27 12.03 4.79
N VAL A 36 22.04 12.08 4.26
CA VAL A 36 20.94 11.16 4.59
C VAL A 36 20.93 9.99 3.62
N MET A 37 20.98 10.26 2.31
CA MET A 37 20.82 9.26 1.25
C MET A 37 21.96 8.23 1.21
N ASN A 38 23.15 8.57 1.71
CA ASN A 38 24.27 7.64 1.81
C ASN A 38 24.15 6.66 2.98
N VAL A 39 23.15 6.81 3.87
CA VAL A 39 22.89 5.84 4.94
C VAL A 39 22.14 4.63 4.33
N PRO A 40 22.68 3.40 4.40
CA PRO A 40 22.01 2.23 3.84
C PRO A 40 20.62 2.01 4.43
N GLY A 41 19.59 1.95 3.57
CA GLY A 41 18.19 1.77 3.96
C GLY A 41 17.60 2.94 4.76
N TRP A 42 18.07 4.16 4.51
CA TRP A 42 17.50 5.39 5.08
C TRP A 42 16.00 5.53 4.80
N ASN A 43 15.54 5.13 3.61
CA ASN A 43 14.14 5.22 3.14
C ASN A 43 13.26 4.01 3.49
N LEU A 44 13.76 3.07 4.29
CA LEU A 44 13.02 1.87 4.68
C LEU A 44 12.69 1.91 6.18
N TYR A 45 11.44 2.22 6.51
CA TYR A 45 11.00 2.23 7.92
C TYR A 45 11.16 0.86 8.55
N GLY A 46 11.77 0.81 9.73
CA GLY A 46 12.15 -0.44 10.42
C GLY A 46 13.57 -0.92 10.08
N HIS A 47 14.22 -0.38 9.03
CA HIS A 47 15.63 -0.65 8.77
C HIS A 47 16.54 0.11 9.76
N PRO A 48 17.67 -0.49 10.20
CA PRO A 48 18.61 0.18 11.11
C PRO A 48 19.18 1.50 10.57
N GLY A 49 19.19 1.69 9.24
CA GLY A 49 19.57 2.94 8.59
C GLY A 49 18.60 4.08 8.85
N ASN A 50 17.29 3.85 8.67
CA ASN A 50 16.26 4.84 8.98
C ASN A 50 16.30 5.26 10.46
N GLN A 51 16.66 4.34 11.36
CA GLN A 51 16.81 4.63 12.80
C GLN A 51 18.00 5.54 13.12
N GLN A 52 18.96 5.71 12.20
CA GLN A 52 20.08 6.64 12.38
C GLN A 52 19.71 8.09 12.04
N LEU A 53 18.59 8.31 11.35
CA LEU A 53 18.08 9.64 11.05
C LEU A 53 17.53 10.29 12.32
N THR A 54 17.59 11.62 12.37
CA THR A 54 16.93 12.35 13.46
C THR A 54 15.42 12.18 13.39
N GLU A 55 14.73 12.40 14.50
CA GLU A 55 13.28 12.27 14.52
C GLU A 55 12.60 13.25 13.54
N ALA A 56 13.07 14.49 13.48
CA ALA A 56 12.57 15.48 12.52
C ALA A 56 12.79 15.06 11.05
N GLN A 57 13.92 14.43 10.73
CA GLN A 57 14.15 13.88 9.37
C GLN A 57 13.14 12.78 9.04
N ARG A 58 12.84 11.89 10.01
CA ARG A 58 11.87 10.81 9.82
C ARG A 58 10.44 11.32 9.69
N VAL A 59 10.08 12.38 10.41
CA VAL A 59 8.77 13.04 10.27
C VAL A 59 8.62 13.66 8.88
N LEU A 60 9.60 14.45 8.42
CA LEU A 60 9.55 15.05 7.09
C LEU A 60 9.57 14.01 5.97
N MET A 61 10.31 12.90 6.13
CA MET A 61 10.24 11.79 5.20
C MET A 61 8.85 11.17 5.14
N MET A 62 8.23 10.87 6.28
CA MET A 62 6.89 10.28 6.32
C MET A 62 5.84 11.24 5.75
N TRP A 63 6.00 12.54 5.99
CA TRP A 63 5.18 13.57 5.37
C TRP A 63 5.34 13.60 3.84
N SER A 64 6.58 13.63 3.35
CA SER A 64 6.90 13.61 1.92
C SER A 64 6.34 12.34 1.24
N ASP A 65 6.47 11.21 1.92
CA ASP A 65 5.95 9.92 1.49
C ASP A 65 4.41 9.94 1.43
N LEU A 66 3.73 10.44 2.48
CA LEU A 66 2.27 10.59 2.49
C LEU A 66 1.80 11.44 1.30
N VAL A 67 2.44 12.59 1.08
CA VAL A 67 2.15 13.47 -0.07
C VAL A 67 2.29 12.70 -1.38
N GLY A 68 3.40 11.97 -1.56
CA GLY A 68 3.67 11.20 -2.77
C GLY A 68 2.73 10.01 -2.99
N GLN A 69 2.39 9.24 -1.94
CA GLN A 69 1.49 8.10 -2.07
C GLN A 69 0.06 8.53 -2.36
N VAL A 70 -0.44 9.53 -1.62
CA VAL A 70 -1.79 10.05 -1.84
C VAL A 70 -1.91 10.64 -3.24
N ALA A 71 -0.87 11.36 -3.72
CA ALA A 71 -0.79 11.89 -5.09
C ALA A 71 -0.90 10.82 -6.19
N ASN A 72 -0.37 9.62 -5.95
CA ASN A 72 -0.26 8.57 -6.96
C ASN A 72 -1.46 7.61 -6.98
N GLY A 73 -2.11 7.38 -5.84
CA GLY A 73 -3.12 6.33 -5.72
C GLY A 73 -3.96 6.45 -4.45
N GLY A 74 -4.04 7.65 -3.88
CA GLY A 74 -4.90 7.95 -2.74
C GLY A 74 -4.40 7.40 -1.41
N PHE A 75 -5.23 7.59 -0.39
CA PHE A 75 -4.93 7.18 0.97
C PHE A 75 -4.74 5.66 1.10
N GLU A 76 -5.47 4.87 0.31
CA GLU A 76 -5.34 3.42 0.28
C GLU A 76 -3.94 2.98 -0.16
N GLN A 77 -3.34 3.64 -1.15
CA GLN A 77 -1.96 3.35 -1.56
C GLN A 77 -0.97 3.62 -0.43
N PHE A 78 -1.19 4.68 0.36
CA PHE A 78 -0.38 4.94 1.55
C PHE A 78 -0.50 3.80 2.57
N ILE A 79 -1.72 3.35 2.89
CA ILE A 79 -1.93 2.25 3.84
C ILE A 79 -1.26 0.95 3.35
N SER A 80 -1.47 0.60 2.07
CA SER A 80 -0.87 -0.61 1.47
C SER A 80 0.66 -0.57 1.48
N ASN A 81 1.27 0.54 1.10
CA ASN A 81 2.73 0.64 0.99
C ASN A 81 3.43 0.67 2.35
N TYR A 82 2.73 1.12 3.39
CA TYR A 82 3.26 1.21 4.75
C TYR A 82 2.69 0.15 5.70
N GLU A 83 2.08 -0.93 5.21
CA GLU A 83 1.44 -1.99 6.01
C GLU A 83 2.27 -2.41 7.26
N LYS A 84 3.58 -2.63 7.07
CA LYS A 84 4.50 -3.06 8.14
C LYS A 84 4.99 -1.94 9.07
N ALA A 85 4.62 -0.70 8.78
CA ALA A 85 5.07 0.51 9.45
C ALA A 85 3.91 1.46 9.82
N LEU A 86 2.65 1.03 9.71
CA LEU A 86 1.46 1.86 9.92
C LEU A 86 1.45 2.57 11.28
N ALA A 87 1.79 1.88 12.37
CA ALA A 87 1.84 2.48 13.70
C ALA A 87 2.89 3.60 13.79
N LEU A 88 4.04 3.40 13.14
CA LEU A 88 5.09 4.40 13.07
C LEU A 88 4.67 5.57 12.18
N ALA A 89 4.04 5.30 11.04
CA ALA A 89 3.55 6.30 10.11
C ALA A 89 2.55 7.25 10.79
N TYR A 90 1.55 6.68 11.46
CA TYR A 90 0.56 7.44 12.24
C TYR A 90 1.23 8.34 13.29
N ARG A 91 2.15 7.78 14.08
CA ARG A 91 2.88 8.51 15.11
C ARG A 91 3.71 9.67 14.54
N LEU A 92 4.35 9.48 13.39
CA LEU A 92 5.18 10.52 12.76
C LEU A 92 4.32 11.64 12.15
N ILE A 93 3.21 11.31 11.49
CA ILE A 93 2.28 12.31 10.94
C ILE A 93 1.66 13.17 12.06
N ALA A 94 1.34 12.56 13.20
CA ALA A 94 0.82 13.29 14.36
C ALA A 94 1.79 14.37 14.88
N GLN A 95 3.12 14.24 14.67
CA GLN A 95 4.11 15.21 15.13
C GLN A 95 4.16 16.50 14.31
N LEU A 96 3.47 16.58 13.17
CA LEU A 96 3.36 17.84 12.44
C LEU A 96 2.53 18.88 13.19
N ASP A 97 1.82 18.48 14.25
CA ASP A 97 0.95 19.33 15.07
C ASP A 97 -0.01 20.17 14.21
N TRP A 98 -0.48 19.60 13.09
CA TRP A 98 -1.45 20.21 12.21
C TRP A 98 -2.84 19.64 12.54
N PRO A 99 -3.70 20.37 13.29
CA PRO A 99 -4.92 19.80 13.84
C PRO A 99 -5.89 19.34 12.76
N GLU A 100 -6.08 20.17 11.74
CA GLU A 100 -7.02 19.90 10.64
C GLU A 100 -6.59 18.71 9.79
N LEU A 101 -5.28 18.49 9.62
CA LEU A 101 -4.75 17.27 9.01
C LEU A 101 -5.14 16.06 9.84
N PHE A 102 -4.94 16.12 11.15
CA PHE A 102 -5.19 14.97 12.02
C PHE A 102 -6.68 14.66 12.20
N GLU A 103 -7.55 15.68 12.22
CA GLU A 103 -9.01 15.53 12.22
C GLU A 103 -9.53 14.75 11.01
N ARG A 104 -8.79 14.74 9.89
CA ARG A 104 -9.14 13.99 8.67
C ARG A 104 -8.36 12.69 8.54
N PHE A 105 -7.07 12.73 8.89
CA PHE A 105 -6.17 11.59 8.82
C PHE A 105 -6.58 10.48 9.78
N ASP A 106 -6.92 10.79 11.03
CA ASP A 106 -7.27 9.76 12.03
C ASP A 106 -8.53 8.94 11.62
N PRO A 107 -9.65 9.56 11.19
CA PRO A 107 -10.78 8.80 10.66
C PRO A 107 -10.44 7.94 9.44
N ALA A 108 -9.71 8.49 8.46
CA ALA A 108 -9.31 7.75 7.26
C ALA A 108 -8.39 6.57 7.60
N PHE A 109 -7.43 6.78 8.49
CA PHE A 109 -6.54 5.74 8.99
C PHE A 109 -7.31 4.66 9.74
N ARG A 110 -8.25 5.02 10.62
CA ARG A 110 -9.05 4.05 11.36
C ARG A 110 -9.96 3.23 10.47
N GLU A 111 -10.51 3.84 9.44
CA GLU A 111 -11.33 3.15 8.43
C GLU A 111 -10.53 2.09 7.67
N GLN A 112 -9.28 2.41 7.29
CA GLN A 112 -8.46 1.57 6.41
C GLN A 112 -7.47 0.65 7.15
N ALA A 113 -7.15 0.97 8.40
CA ALA A 113 -6.11 0.27 9.18
C ALA A 113 -6.51 -0.04 10.63
N GLY A 114 -7.71 0.32 11.08
CA GLY A 114 -8.19 0.03 12.42
C GLY A 114 -7.51 0.85 13.53
N ASP A 115 -7.21 0.22 14.66
CA ASP A 115 -6.66 0.91 15.83
C ASP A 115 -5.21 1.40 15.59
N PRO A 116 -4.91 2.70 15.70
CA PRO A 116 -3.55 3.22 15.56
C PRO A 116 -2.50 2.60 16.50
N ALA A 117 -2.91 2.04 17.64
CA ALA A 117 -2.00 1.34 18.55
C ALA A 117 -1.59 -0.05 18.03
N ASN A 118 -2.42 -0.69 17.21
CA ASN A 118 -2.16 -1.99 16.60
C ASN A 118 -2.81 -2.08 15.20
N PRO A 119 -2.32 -1.29 14.23
CA PRO A 119 -2.98 -1.15 12.95
C PRO A 119 -2.75 -2.37 12.06
N GLN A 120 -3.78 -2.75 11.32
CA GLN A 120 -3.77 -3.82 10.35
C GLN A 120 -4.56 -3.37 9.14
N SER A 121 -3.98 -3.52 7.94
CA SER A 121 -4.68 -3.19 6.70
C SER A 121 -6.01 -3.96 6.63
N VAL A 122 -7.11 -3.23 6.44
CA VAL A 122 -8.42 -3.84 6.25
C VAL A 122 -8.44 -4.45 4.84
N ALA A 123 -8.13 -5.74 4.75
CA ALA A 123 -8.20 -6.47 3.49
C ALA A 123 -9.66 -6.57 3.04
N SER A 124 -9.87 -6.60 1.72
CA SER A 124 -11.17 -7.00 1.16
C SER A 124 -11.52 -8.40 1.63
N GLU A 125 -12.63 -8.55 2.36
CA GLU A 125 -13.12 -9.87 2.76
C GLU A 125 -13.63 -10.63 1.53
N LEU A 126 -13.26 -11.92 1.45
CA LEU A 126 -13.77 -12.86 0.45
C LEU A 126 -15.25 -13.12 0.72
N TRP A 127 -16.10 -13.00 -0.30
CA TRP A 127 -17.42 -13.63 -0.25
C TRP A 127 -17.22 -15.16 -0.16
N GLU A 128 -17.37 -15.74 1.03
CA GLU A 128 -17.42 -17.19 1.18
C GLU A 128 -18.73 -17.72 0.57
N TRP A 129 -18.67 -18.14 -0.70
CA TRP A 129 -19.66 -19.07 -1.24
C TRP A 129 -19.27 -20.48 -0.80
N ASP A 130 -19.89 -20.94 0.29
CA ASP A 130 -19.98 -22.36 0.64
C ASP A 130 -20.66 -23.09 -0.54
N ASP A 131 -19.87 -23.70 -1.45
CA ASP A 131 -20.18 -24.84 -2.35
C ASP A 131 -19.25 -24.94 -3.60
N GLU A 132 -18.32 -24.01 -3.83
CA GLU A 132 -17.50 -23.95 -5.07
C GLU A 132 -16.62 -25.20 -5.32
N ALA A 133 -16.10 -25.85 -4.27
CA ALA A 133 -15.21 -26.99 -4.43
C ALA A 133 -15.92 -28.19 -5.10
N GLY A 134 -17.19 -28.43 -4.75
CA GLY A 134 -18.00 -29.51 -5.33
C GLY A 134 -18.40 -29.24 -6.78
N ALA A 135 -18.64 -27.98 -7.14
CA ALA A 135 -18.93 -27.57 -8.51
C ALA A 135 -17.69 -27.68 -9.42
N ASN A 136 -16.51 -27.31 -8.91
CA ASN A 136 -15.24 -27.37 -9.65
C ASN A 136 -14.82 -28.82 -9.96
N ARG A 137 -14.87 -29.73 -8.97
CA ARG A 137 -14.56 -31.16 -9.18
C ARG A 137 -15.50 -31.80 -10.19
N ASN A 138 -16.81 -31.63 -10.03
CA ASN A 138 -17.79 -32.22 -10.94
C ASN A 138 -17.62 -31.70 -12.38
N HIS A 139 -17.26 -30.42 -12.53
CA HIS A 139 -17.01 -29.82 -13.83
C HIS A 139 -15.74 -30.36 -14.50
N MET A 140 -14.64 -30.50 -13.75
CA MET A 140 -13.40 -31.12 -14.24
C MET A 140 -13.65 -32.57 -14.69
N LEU A 141 -14.36 -33.36 -13.87
CA LEU A 141 -14.77 -34.73 -14.21
C LEU A 141 -15.58 -34.77 -15.50
N ASP A 142 -16.54 -33.86 -15.66
CA ASP A 142 -17.40 -33.84 -16.83
C ASP A 142 -16.66 -33.41 -18.09
N SER A 143 -15.74 -32.45 -17.98
CA SER A 143 -14.92 -31.96 -19.10
C SER A 143 -13.94 -33.01 -19.59
N LEU A 144 -13.21 -33.66 -18.68
CA LEU A 144 -12.25 -34.73 -18.99
C LEU A 144 -12.93 -35.96 -19.60
N THR A 145 -14.09 -36.35 -19.08
CA THR A 145 -14.82 -37.50 -19.64
C THR A 145 -15.39 -37.22 -21.03
N ARG A 146 -15.86 -35.99 -21.29
CA ARG A 146 -16.36 -35.57 -22.61
C ARG A 146 -15.27 -35.54 -23.67
N SER A 147 -14.04 -35.13 -23.33
CA SER A 147 -12.94 -35.06 -24.31
C SER A 147 -12.53 -36.44 -24.83
N LYS A 148 -12.51 -37.47 -23.96
CA LYS A 148 -12.12 -38.84 -24.35
C LYS A 148 -13.23 -39.67 -24.99
N THR A 149 -14.51 -39.38 -24.72
CA THR A 149 -15.65 -40.24 -25.12
C THR A 149 -16.68 -39.57 -26.02
N ARG A 150 -16.26 -38.58 -26.81
CA ARG A 150 -17.11 -37.70 -27.63
C ARG A 150 -18.15 -38.43 -28.52
N TRP A 151 -17.97 -39.72 -28.82
CA TRP A 151 -18.86 -40.52 -29.68
C TRP A 151 -19.45 -41.80 -29.03
N ARG A 152 -19.26 -42.06 -27.72
CA ARG A 152 -19.79 -43.27 -27.04
C ARG A 152 -20.34 -43.00 -25.63
N PRO A 153 -21.65 -42.68 -25.50
CA PRO A 153 -22.26 -42.29 -24.22
C PRO A 153 -22.17 -43.32 -23.09
N TRP A 154 -22.12 -44.62 -23.42
CA TRP A 154 -22.02 -45.72 -22.45
C TRP A 154 -20.61 -45.90 -21.87
N ALA A 155 -19.57 -45.46 -22.59
CA ALA A 155 -18.19 -45.44 -22.08
C ALA A 155 -17.97 -44.31 -21.06
N ARG A 156 -18.72 -43.21 -21.19
CA ARG A 156 -18.61 -42.02 -20.35
C ARG A 156 -18.89 -42.27 -18.86
N ARG A 157 -19.84 -43.15 -18.52
CA ARG A 157 -20.11 -43.51 -17.11
C ARG A 157 -18.95 -44.27 -16.47
N ARG A 158 -18.31 -45.16 -17.23
CA ARG A 158 -17.14 -45.94 -16.77
C ARG A 158 -15.92 -45.04 -16.62
N GLU A 159 -15.67 -44.15 -17.57
CA GLU A 159 -14.59 -43.15 -17.50
C GLU A 159 -14.80 -42.16 -16.34
N ARG A 160 -16.03 -41.69 -16.13
CA ARG A 160 -16.32 -40.80 -15.00
C ARG A 160 -16.03 -41.46 -13.67
N ALA A 161 -16.40 -42.74 -13.51
CA ALA A 161 -16.12 -43.51 -12.30
C ALA A 161 -14.62 -43.74 -12.07
N LEU A 162 -13.79 -43.74 -13.12
CA LEU A 162 -12.33 -43.82 -12.99
C LEU A 162 -11.73 -42.49 -12.54
N TYR A 163 -12.14 -41.37 -13.15
CA TYR A 163 -11.67 -40.04 -12.73
C TYR A 163 -12.18 -39.63 -11.35
N ASP A 164 -13.38 -40.05 -10.97
CA ASP A 164 -13.99 -39.74 -9.68
C ASP A 164 -13.28 -40.43 -8.49
N GLN A 165 -12.42 -41.42 -8.75
CA GLN A 165 -11.55 -42.03 -7.74
C GLN A 165 -10.23 -41.27 -7.55
N LEU A 166 -9.93 -40.29 -8.39
CA LEU A 166 -8.69 -39.52 -8.32
C LEU A 166 -8.81 -38.36 -7.33
N SER A 167 -7.69 -38.01 -6.68
CA SER A 167 -7.60 -36.79 -5.87
C SER A 167 -7.81 -35.53 -6.73
N ASP A 168 -8.28 -34.44 -6.11
CA ASP A 168 -8.52 -33.17 -6.80
C ASP A 168 -7.25 -32.62 -7.47
N THR A 169 -6.09 -32.80 -6.84
CA THR A 169 -4.80 -32.37 -7.39
C THR A 169 -4.47 -33.11 -8.69
N ILE A 170 -4.65 -34.44 -8.72
CA ILE A 170 -4.38 -35.24 -9.94
C ILE A 170 -5.39 -34.87 -11.03
N LEU A 171 -6.66 -34.67 -10.66
CA LEU A 171 -7.72 -34.30 -11.59
C LEU A 171 -7.46 -32.92 -12.23
N GLN A 172 -7.01 -31.95 -11.43
CA GLN A 172 -6.64 -30.61 -11.89
C GLN A 172 -5.44 -30.65 -12.85
N THR A 173 -4.42 -31.46 -12.57
CA THR A 173 -3.27 -31.62 -13.46
C THR A 173 -3.69 -32.17 -14.82
N LEU A 174 -4.51 -33.23 -14.84
CA LEU A 174 -5.03 -33.81 -16.08
C LEU A 174 -5.91 -32.83 -16.86
N TYR A 175 -6.72 -32.03 -16.16
CA TYR A 175 -7.52 -30.98 -16.78
C TYR A 175 -6.65 -29.90 -17.43
N ASN A 176 -5.63 -29.40 -16.72
CA ASN A 176 -4.72 -28.37 -17.22
C ASN A 176 -3.91 -28.85 -18.42
N GLU A 177 -3.43 -30.10 -18.41
CA GLU A 177 -2.74 -30.70 -19.56
C GLU A 177 -3.67 -30.82 -20.77
N ALA A 178 -4.91 -31.27 -20.57
CA ALA A 178 -5.91 -31.37 -21.65
C ALA A 178 -6.30 -29.99 -22.21
N VAL A 179 -6.34 -28.95 -21.39
CA VAL A 179 -6.54 -27.56 -21.83
C VAL A 179 -5.32 -27.06 -22.62
N SER A 180 -4.11 -27.27 -22.12
CA SER A 180 -2.87 -26.86 -22.78
C SER A 180 -2.67 -27.54 -24.13
N ASN A 181 -3.12 -28.79 -24.26
CA ASN A 181 -3.08 -29.56 -25.51
C ASN A 181 -4.25 -29.21 -26.46
N GLY A 182 -5.14 -28.29 -26.07
CA GLY A 182 -6.31 -27.87 -26.86
C GLY A 182 -7.42 -28.91 -26.94
N GLU A 183 -7.38 -29.98 -26.12
CA GLU A 183 -8.41 -31.02 -26.07
C GLU A 183 -9.69 -30.53 -25.37
N ILE A 184 -9.55 -29.56 -24.46
CA ILE A 184 -10.63 -28.97 -23.65
C ILE A 184 -10.50 -27.44 -23.67
N LYS A 185 -11.63 -26.72 -23.70
CA LYS A 185 -11.62 -25.25 -23.53
C LYS A 185 -11.48 -24.90 -22.04
N PRO A 186 -10.58 -23.96 -21.65
CA PRO A 186 -10.53 -23.48 -20.27
C PRO A 186 -11.86 -22.83 -19.92
N VAL A 187 -12.33 -23.07 -18.71
CA VAL A 187 -13.46 -22.34 -18.15
C VAL A 187 -12.93 -20.99 -17.68
N GLU A 188 -13.51 -19.91 -18.18
CA GLU A 188 -13.33 -18.59 -17.58
C GLU A 188 -13.91 -18.66 -16.17
N LYS A 189 -13.05 -18.56 -15.14
CA LYS A 189 -13.53 -18.39 -13.78
C LYS A 189 -14.34 -17.09 -13.73
N PRO A 190 -15.58 -17.08 -13.22
CA PRO A 190 -16.22 -15.82 -12.90
C PRO A 190 -15.31 -15.06 -11.93
N PRO A 191 -15.16 -13.73 -12.08
CA PRO A 191 -14.38 -12.93 -11.16
C PRO A 191 -14.94 -13.12 -9.74
N VAL A 192 -14.05 -13.40 -8.78
CA VAL A 192 -14.41 -13.41 -7.37
C VAL A 192 -14.80 -11.98 -6.99
N GLU A 193 -16.06 -11.78 -6.60
CA GLU A 193 -16.52 -10.50 -6.06
C GLU A 193 -16.05 -10.39 -4.61
N TYR A 194 -15.32 -9.34 -4.29
CA TYR A 194 -14.89 -9.01 -2.93
C TYR A 194 -15.75 -7.87 -2.39
N GLU A 195 -16.07 -7.87 -1.09
CA GLU A 195 -16.57 -6.65 -0.47
C GLU A 195 -15.44 -5.62 -0.46
N THR A 196 -15.68 -4.46 -1.07
CA THR A 196 -14.72 -3.37 -1.04
C THR A 196 -14.68 -2.84 0.39
N PRO A 197 -13.49 -2.71 1.02
CA PRO A 197 -13.39 -2.13 2.34
C PRO A 197 -14.01 -0.72 2.35
N PRO A 198 -14.54 -0.27 3.51
CA PRO A 198 -15.13 1.06 3.60
C PRO A 198 -14.08 2.13 3.22
N CYS A 199 -14.44 3.05 2.32
CA CYS A 199 -13.54 4.07 1.80
C CYS A 199 -14.06 5.51 1.99
N VAL A 200 -15.12 5.70 2.79
CA VAL A 200 -15.81 7.00 2.88
C VAL A 200 -14.91 8.07 3.51
N ALA A 201 -14.21 7.73 4.57
CA ALA A 201 -13.27 8.65 5.22
C ALA A 201 -11.98 8.80 4.42
N ALA A 202 -11.48 7.72 3.81
CA ALA A 202 -10.33 7.73 2.91
C ALA A 202 -10.56 8.63 1.68
N ASP A 203 -11.69 8.49 0.99
CA ASP A 203 -12.08 9.32 -0.16
C ASP A 203 -12.26 10.80 0.23
N ALA A 204 -12.84 11.04 1.42
CA ALA A 204 -12.99 12.38 1.96
C ALA A 204 -11.64 13.02 2.33
N PHE A 205 -10.69 12.23 2.83
CA PHE A 205 -9.33 12.66 3.07
C PHE A 205 -8.66 13.04 1.75
N ASP A 206 -8.69 12.17 0.75
CA ASP A 206 -8.09 12.41 -0.56
C ASP A 206 -8.63 13.70 -1.18
N THR A 207 -9.96 13.83 -1.25
CA THR A 207 -10.62 15.03 -1.76
C THR A 207 -10.15 16.31 -1.05
N TRP A 208 -10.08 16.27 0.29
CA TRP A 208 -9.63 17.40 1.09
C TRP A 208 -8.14 17.71 0.92
N PHE A 209 -7.31 16.67 0.82
CA PHE A 209 -5.86 16.77 0.68
C PHE A 209 -5.50 17.47 -0.64
N TYR A 210 -6.29 17.27 -1.69
CA TYR A 210 -6.10 17.92 -2.97
C TYR A 210 -6.58 19.37 -3.07
N LEU A 211 -7.23 19.93 -2.04
CA LEU A 211 -7.65 21.33 -2.07
C LEU A 211 -6.45 22.28 -2.01
N ASP A 212 -6.46 23.32 -2.83
CA ASP A 212 -5.40 24.34 -2.84
C ASP A 212 -5.21 25.02 -1.48
N SER A 213 -6.31 25.20 -0.73
CA SER A 213 -6.28 25.75 0.63
C SER A 213 -5.56 24.84 1.62
N THR A 214 -5.73 23.51 1.49
CA THR A 214 -5.00 22.53 2.29
C THR A 214 -3.53 22.58 1.96
N ARG A 215 -3.18 22.56 0.67
CA ARG A 215 -1.79 22.62 0.24
C ARG A 215 -1.10 23.93 0.66
N GLN A 216 -1.79 25.07 0.61
CA GLN A 216 -1.28 26.35 1.13
C GLN A 216 -1.02 26.30 2.64
N LYS A 217 -1.90 25.68 3.42
CA LYS A 217 -1.70 25.51 4.87
C LYS A 217 -0.47 24.68 5.21
N SER A 218 -0.03 23.77 4.33
CA SER A 218 1.22 23.03 4.54
C SER A 218 2.43 23.94 4.69
N GLN A 219 2.48 25.07 3.96
CA GLN A 219 3.56 26.04 4.05
C GLN A 219 3.67 26.64 5.47
N HIS A 220 2.54 26.81 6.14
CA HIS A 220 2.50 27.27 7.52
C HIS A 220 2.90 26.17 8.49
N TYR A 221 2.20 25.03 8.48
CA TYR A 221 2.41 23.99 9.51
C TYR A 221 3.74 23.26 9.34
N VAL A 222 4.04 22.77 8.13
CA VAL A 222 5.30 22.07 7.84
C VAL A 222 6.47 23.05 7.92
N GLY A 223 6.30 24.28 7.44
CA GLY A 223 7.35 25.32 7.54
C GLY A 223 7.62 25.73 8.99
N SER A 224 6.60 25.77 9.85
CA SER A 224 6.78 25.99 11.29
C SER A 224 7.48 24.82 11.95
N TYR A 225 7.09 23.58 11.60
CA TYR A 225 7.75 22.37 12.07
C TYR A 225 9.24 22.35 11.71
N ILE A 226 9.59 22.64 10.45
CA ILE A 226 10.98 22.71 9.98
C ILE A 226 11.80 23.71 10.80
N ARG A 227 11.28 24.93 11.01
CA ARG A 227 11.99 25.97 11.76
C ARG A 227 12.15 25.62 13.24
N ALA A 228 11.10 25.06 13.86
CA ALA A 228 11.16 24.61 15.25
C ALA A 228 12.17 23.49 15.47
N HIS A 229 12.42 22.65 14.45
CA HIS A 229 13.31 21.50 14.51
C HIS A 229 14.62 21.67 13.72
N ARG A 230 15.03 22.91 13.43
CA ARG A 230 16.24 23.21 12.64
C ARG A 230 17.46 22.39 13.07
N ASP A 231 17.77 22.34 14.36
CA ASP A 231 18.99 21.70 14.86
C ASP A 231 18.96 20.15 14.76
N GLN A 232 17.78 19.57 14.53
CA GLN A 232 17.62 18.15 14.16
C GLN A 232 17.70 17.93 12.65
N LEU A 233 17.46 18.96 11.84
CA LEU A 233 17.41 18.87 10.38
C LEU A 233 18.73 19.25 9.73
N CYS A 234 19.50 20.16 10.32
CA CYS A 234 20.79 20.61 9.79
C CYS A 234 21.74 21.01 10.93
N ARG A 235 22.99 21.29 10.54
CA ARG A 235 23.98 22.02 11.34
C ARG A 235 24.17 23.37 10.66
N ILE A 236 24.15 24.45 11.44
CA ILE A 236 24.43 25.78 10.91
C ILE A 236 25.93 26.03 11.00
N ASP A 237 26.57 26.10 9.84
CA ASP A 237 27.96 26.54 9.72
C ASP A 237 27.95 28.07 9.57
N GLY A 238 28.71 28.75 10.44
CA GLY A 238 28.76 30.21 10.55
C GLY A 238 29.89 30.84 9.74
#